data_AF-A0A1F5DCM9-F1
#
_entry.id   AF-A0A1F5DCM9-F1
#
_cell.length_a   1.000
_cell.length_b   1.000
_cell.length_c   1.000
_cell.angle_alpha   90.00
_cell.angle_beta   90.00
_cell.angle_gamma   90.00
#
_symmetry.space_group_name_H-M   'P 1'
#
loop_
_entity.id
_entity.type
_entity.pdbx_description
1 polymer ?
#
loop_
_entity_poly.entity_id
_entity_poly.type
_entity_poly.pdbx_seq_one_letter_code
_entity_poly.pdbx_strand_id
1 'polypeptide(L)'
;MKSQKLICTILVFFLILNINYCQAESSNLIKNGGFEDGVASWLKVMGGEASPSDLNSHSGRTSIRTSNGSLWQVVKVDSPENLKLEFWAYLDSVPGEPSGRTVAAMNVWVKTDTTKKGVTYYIFNKNHESQGDIQETVMLALQRDRWNLIELDLEEKFEDLDFSKVQEVNITLWAYRSPEPVVYWDDINLTYAKKSKEQTQSTTTSQTETTPSPEPTLQKPETTTPIVTQKTLDDHNELGFNKLIEQYGFLLFIISLIVILTFIVLRKRSRVSQSKSSTKYCISCGTNMTTEDEYCPDCGAKQ
;
A
#
# COMPACT_ATOMS: atom_id res chain seq x y z
N MET A 1 -45.80 -11.96 6.55
CA MET A 1 -44.98 -13.08 6.03
C MET A 1 -44.28 -12.82 4.69
N LYS A 2 -44.79 -12.02 3.74
CA LYS A 2 -44.10 -11.76 2.45
C LYS A 2 -42.77 -10.98 2.57
N SER A 3 -42.66 -10.05 3.53
CA SER A 3 -41.45 -9.23 3.74
C SER A 3 -40.24 -10.02 4.24
N GLN A 4 -40.45 -11.11 4.99
CA GLN A 4 -39.37 -11.90 5.60
C GLN A 4 -38.61 -12.75 4.56
N LYS A 5 -39.30 -13.21 3.51
CA LYS A 5 -38.69 -13.97 2.40
C LYS A 5 -37.77 -13.09 1.52
N LEU A 6 -38.12 -11.82 1.35
CA LEU A 6 -37.32 -10.89 0.55
C LEU A 6 -35.99 -10.55 1.24
N ILE A 7 -36.01 -10.32 2.56
CA ILE A 7 -34.82 -10.01 3.35
C ILE A 7 -33.84 -11.19 3.38
N CYS A 8 -34.34 -12.43 3.53
CA CYS A 8 -33.49 -13.62 3.45
C CYS A 8 -32.84 -13.79 2.07
N THR A 9 -33.57 -13.52 0.99
CA THR A 9 -33.02 -13.68 -0.37
C THR A 9 -31.92 -12.65 -0.66
N ILE A 10 -32.09 -11.41 -0.19
CA ILE A 10 -31.07 -10.36 -0.33
C ILE A 10 -29.81 -10.70 0.49
N LEU A 11 -29.97 -11.15 1.74
CA LEU A 11 -28.83 -11.55 2.58
C LEU A 11 -28.06 -12.75 2.01
N VAL A 12 -28.76 -13.73 1.44
CA VAL A 12 -28.11 -14.88 0.78
C VAL A 12 -27.39 -14.44 -0.49
N PHE A 13 -27.96 -13.51 -1.28
CA PHE A 13 -27.30 -12.98 -2.46
C PHE A 13 -26.04 -12.16 -2.11
N PHE A 14 -26.09 -11.35 -1.04
CA PHE A 14 -24.91 -10.67 -0.51
C PHE A 14 -23.87 -11.65 0.06
N LEU A 15 -24.29 -12.74 0.71
CA LEU A 15 -23.35 -13.77 1.17
C LEU A 15 -22.66 -14.46 -0.03
N ILE A 16 -23.41 -14.83 -1.07
CA ILE A 16 -22.88 -15.51 -2.25
C ILE A 16 -21.95 -14.60 -3.06
N LEU A 17 -22.24 -13.29 -3.15
CA LEU A 17 -21.35 -12.32 -3.77
C LEU A 17 -20.03 -12.13 -2.99
N ASN A 18 -20.05 -12.27 -1.66
CA ASN A 18 -18.84 -12.18 -0.84
C ASN A 18 -18.02 -13.49 -0.81
N ILE A 19 -18.64 -14.66 -1.05
CA ILE A 19 -17.94 -15.96 -0.98
C ILE A 19 -17.04 -16.22 -2.20
N ASN A 20 -17.28 -15.59 -3.35
CA ASN A 20 -16.49 -15.83 -4.56
C ASN A 20 -15.22 -14.96 -4.69
N TYR A 21 -14.92 -14.09 -3.72
CA TYR A 21 -13.59 -13.50 -3.60
C TYR A 21 -12.66 -14.50 -2.91
N CYS A 22 -12.31 -15.57 -3.64
CA CYS A 22 -11.14 -16.35 -3.29
C CYS A 22 -9.93 -15.45 -3.56
N GLN A 23 -9.56 -14.63 -2.58
CA GLN A 23 -8.26 -13.96 -2.61
C GLN A 23 -7.22 -15.06 -2.68
N ALA A 24 -6.60 -15.22 -3.84
CA ALA A 24 -5.39 -15.99 -3.94
C ALA A 24 -4.42 -15.42 -2.90
N GLU A 25 -3.99 -16.25 -1.94
CA GLU A 25 -3.02 -15.83 -0.94
C GLU A 25 -1.75 -15.39 -1.67
N SER A 26 -1.51 -14.07 -1.71
CA SER A 26 -0.28 -13.53 -2.26
C SER A 26 0.80 -13.67 -1.17
N SER A 27 1.69 -14.62 -1.32
CA SER A 27 2.85 -14.76 -0.44
C SER A 27 3.85 -13.61 -0.66
N ASN A 28 4.42 -13.06 0.41
CA ASN A 28 5.54 -12.12 0.31
C ASN A 28 6.73 -12.78 -0.40
N LEU A 29 7.24 -12.11 -1.44
CA LEU A 29 8.36 -12.60 -2.25
C LEU A 29 9.72 -12.11 -1.76
N ILE A 30 9.73 -11.08 -0.90
CA ILE A 30 10.94 -10.56 -0.29
C ILE A 30 11.39 -11.52 0.81
N LYS A 31 12.60 -12.03 0.66
CA LYS A 31 13.23 -12.84 1.70
C LYS A 31 13.81 -11.93 2.76
N ASN A 32 13.55 -12.26 4.03
CA ASN A 32 14.07 -11.53 5.18
C ASN A 32 13.76 -10.02 5.07
N GLY A 33 12.52 -9.67 4.75
CA GLY A 33 12.06 -8.29 4.58
C GLY A 33 11.96 -7.50 5.90
N GLY A 34 11.82 -8.20 7.02
CA GLY A 34 11.90 -7.64 8.38
C GLY A 34 13.26 -7.81 9.04
N PHE A 35 14.31 -8.18 8.30
CA PHE A 35 15.71 -8.20 8.75
C PHE A 35 16.07 -9.02 10.00
N GLU A 36 15.19 -9.88 10.50
CA GLU A 36 15.39 -10.75 11.66
C GLU A 36 16.58 -11.72 11.53
N ASP A 37 17.03 -12.01 10.30
CA ASP A 37 18.26 -12.76 10.00
C ASP A 37 19.38 -11.83 9.46
N GLY A 38 19.42 -10.61 10.01
CA GLY A 38 20.33 -9.55 9.59
C GLY A 38 20.15 -9.19 8.11
N VAL A 39 21.21 -9.33 7.32
CA VAL A 39 21.20 -9.05 5.87
C VAL A 39 21.16 -10.30 5.00
N ALA A 40 20.80 -11.45 5.57
CA ALA A 40 20.65 -12.67 4.79
C ALA A 40 19.68 -12.42 3.62
N SER A 41 20.03 -12.92 2.42
CA SER A 41 19.32 -12.69 1.15
C SER A 41 19.38 -11.27 0.55
N TRP A 42 20.04 -10.33 1.22
CA TRP A 42 20.28 -8.98 0.71
C TRP A 42 21.74 -8.79 0.29
N LEU A 43 21.95 -8.18 -0.87
CA LEU A 43 23.28 -7.87 -1.39
C LEU A 43 23.67 -6.45 -0.97
N LYS A 44 24.76 -6.34 -0.22
CA LYS A 44 25.34 -5.04 0.16
C LYS A 44 26.18 -4.48 -0.98
N VAL A 45 26.05 -3.19 -1.24
CA VAL A 45 26.99 -2.45 -2.11
C VAL A 45 28.11 -1.90 -1.24
N MET A 46 29.37 -2.10 -1.66
CA MET A 46 30.53 -1.63 -0.91
C MET A 46 30.59 -0.10 -0.89
N GLY A 47 30.86 0.50 0.29
CA GLY A 47 31.13 1.94 0.40
C GLY A 47 30.55 2.67 1.61
N GLY A 48 29.59 2.09 2.35
CA GLY A 48 29.17 2.63 3.64
C GLY A 48 28.19 1.77 4.44
N GLU A 49 27.47 2.38 5.38
CA GLU A 49 26.78 1.66 6.47
C GLU A 49 25.36 1.28 6.08
N ALA A 50 25.21 0.00 5.79
CA ALA A 50 23.95 -0.70 5.60
C ALA A 50 23.97 -1.89 6.56
N SER A 51 23.37 -1.73 7.73
CA SER A 51 23.53 -2.69 8.84
C SER A 51 22.23 -2.93 9.58
N PRO A 52 21.98 -4.17 10.03
CA PRO A 52 20.89 -4.44 10.96
C PRO A 52 21.04 -3.59 12.22
N SER A 53 19.93 -3.17 12.80
CA SER A 53 19.87 -2.33 13.98
C SER A 53 18.69 -2.71 14.85
N ASP A 54 18.91 -2.76 16.16
CA ASP A 54 17.90 -2.99 17.20
C ASP A 54 17.38 -1.67 17.81
N LEU A 55 17.96 -0.53 17.43
CA LEU A 55 17.57 0.79 17.94
C LEU A 55 16.13 1.18 17.60
N ASN A 56 15.69 0.86 16.38
CA ASN A 56 14.37 1.18 15.86
C ASN A 56 13.91 0.02 15.00
N SER A 57 13.13 -0.93 15.53
CA SER A 57 12.40 -1.93 14.75
C SER A 57 10.92 -1.59 14.71
N HIS A 58 10.25 -1.90 13.60
CA HIS A 58 8.82 -1.80 13.46
C HIS A 58 8.16 -3.08 13.97
N SER A 59 8.65 -4.23 13.49
CA SER A 59 8.28 -5.55 13.98
C SER A 59 9.53 -6.32 14.38
N GLY A 60 9.36 -7.40 15.14
CA GLY A 60 10.50 -8.23 15.55
C GLY A 60 11.56 -7.48 16.36
N ARG A 61 12.83 -7.86 16.16
CA ARG A 61 13.99 -7.38 16.93
C ARG A 61 14.87 -6.41 16.15
N THR A 62 14.80 -6.42 14.84
CA THR A 62 15.78 -5.73 14.00
C THR A 62 15.13 -5.07 12.80
N SER A 63 15.61 -3.89 12.45
CA SER A 63 15.38 -3.27 11.14
C SER A 63 16.71 -3.12 10.40
N ILE A 64 16.67 -2.61 9.17
CA ILE A 64 17.90 -2.18 8.49
C ILE A 64 18.10 -0.67 8.63
N ARG A 65 19.26 -0.28 9.16
CA ARG A 65 19.74 1.10 9.19
C ARG A 65 20.57 1.38 7.94
N THR A 66 20.23 2.44 7.20
CA THR A 66 21.04 2.92 6.07
C THR A 66 21.60 4.31 6.36
N SER A 67 22.93 4.44 6.35
CA SER A 67 23.67 5.70 6.41
C SER A 67 24.88 5.62 5.47
N ASN A 68 24.84 6.37 4.38
CA ASN A 68 25.86 6.34 3.33
C ASN A 68 26.11 4.95 2.71
N GLY A 69 25.10 4.08 2.71
CA GLY A 69 25.19 2.70 2.24
C GLY A 69 23.91 2.27 1.51
N SER A 70 23.97 1.09 0.89
CA SER A 70 22.81 0.51 0.21
C SER A 70 22.77 -1.01 0.28
N LEU A 71 21.55 -1.55 0.25
CA LEU A 71 21.27 -2.98 0.10
C LEU A 71 20.29 -3.18 -1.04
N TRP A 72 20.37 -4.31 -1.71
CA TRP A 72 19.38 -4.66 -2.72
C TRP A 72 19.05 -6.15 -2.74
N GLN A 73 17.87 -6.46 -3.27
CA GLN A 73 17.40 -7.81 -3.50
C GLN A 73 16.71 -7.88 -4.86
N VAL A 74 17.05 -8.89 -5.65
CA VAL A 74 16.35 -9.21 -6.89
C VAL A 74 15.36 -10.33 -6.63
N VAL A 75 14.10 -10.06 -6.92
CA VAL A 75 12.98 -11.00 -6.83
C VAL A 75 12.62 -11.45 -8.24
N LYS A 76 12.52 -12.76 -8.44
CA LYS A 76 11.99 -13.34 -9.68
C LYS A 76 10.46 -13.38 -9.59
N VAL A 77 9.80 -12.93 -10.65
CA VAL A 77 8.33 -12.94 -10.78
C VAL A 77 7.95 -13.58 -12.10
N ASP A 78 6.74 -14.12 -12.19
CA ASP A 78 6.24 -14.85 -13.37
C ASP A 78 4.88 -14.27 -13.75
N SER A 79 4.90 -13.34 -14.72
CA SER A 79 3.71 -12.63 -15.23
C SER A 79 2.81 -12.09 -14.10
N PRO A 80 3.32 -11.18 -13.24
CA PRO A 80 2.58 -10.68 -12.10
C PRO A 80 1.35 -9.86 -12.51
N GLU A 81 0.28 -9.97 -11.73
CA GLU A 81 -0.86 -9.05 -11.74
C GLU A 81 -1.07 -8.47 -10.34
N ASN A 82 -1.53 -7.22 -10.24
CA ASN A 82 -1.62 -6.47 -9.00
C ASN A 82 -0.29 -6.47 -8.22
N LEU A 83 0.83 -6.16 -8.89
CA LEU A 83 2.13 -6.10 -8.24
C LEU A 83 2.19 -4.93 -7.24
N LYS A 84 2.21 -5.26 -5.94
CA LYS A 84 2.22 -4.29 -4.84
C LYS A 84 3.48 -4.40 -4.01
N LEU A 85 4.06 -3.24 -3.70
CA LEU A 85 5.18 -3.10 -2.78
C LEU A 85 4.73 -2.32 -1.55
N GLU A 86 4.94 -2.91 -0.38
CA GLU A 86 4.64 -2.32 0.91
C GLU A 86 5.90 -2.36 1.78
N PHE A 87 6.15 -1.31 2.57
CA PHE A 87 7.21 -1.32 3.56
C PHE A 87 7.00 -0.24 4.62
N TRP A 88 7.70 -0.39 5.73
CA TRP A 88 7.76 0.61 6.79
C TRP A 88 9.09 1.36 6.74
N ALA A 89 9.02 2.68 6.89
CA ALA A 89 10.19 3.54 7.00
C ALA A 89 10.11 4.48 8.21
N TYR A 90 11.20 4.55 8.95
CA TYR A 90 11.39 5.49 10.06
C TYR A 90 12.47 6.50 9.68
N LEU A 91 12.12 7.78 9.77
CA LEU A 91 13.08 8.87 9.57
C LEU A 91 13.41 9.46 10.93
N ASP A 92 14.67 9.30 11.34
CA ASP A 92 15.16 9.88 12.59
C ASP A 92 15.19 11.41 12.49
N SER A 93 14.59 12.11 13.46
CA SER A 93 14.77 13.55 13.56
C SER A 93 16.15 13.86 14.05
N VAL A 94 16.68 14.92 13.49
CA VAL A 94 18.02 15.35 13.73
C VAL A 94 18.00 16.81 14.16
N PRO A 95 18.67 17.16 15.29
CA PRO A 95 18.65 18.52 15.81
C PRO A 95 19.25 19.49 14.79
N GLY A 96 18.39 20.27 14.14
CA GLY A 96 18.79 21.27 13.15
C GLY A 96 18.56 20.81 11.71
N GLU A 97 18.78 21.74 10.79
CA GLU A 97 18.69 21.44 9.37
C GLU A 97 20.01 20.79 8.92
N PRO A 98 20.00 19.59 8.32
CA PRO A 98 21.23 18.98 7.83
C PRO A 98 21.87 19.92 6.78
N SER A 99 23.14 20.25 6.98
CA SER A 99 23.93 21.02 6.02
C SER A 99 24.46 20.08 4.94
N GLY A 100 23.87 20.08 3.75
CA GLY A 100 24.34 19.27 2.61
C GLY A 100 23.23 18.61 1.80
N ARG A 101 23.65 17.76 0.84
CA ARG A 101 22.76 16.87 0.07
C ARG A 101 22.61 15.58 0.88
N THR A 102 21.63 15.51 1.78
CA THR A 102 21.22 14.23 2.37
C THR A 102 20.03 13.67 1.60
N VAL A 103 20.16 12.42 1.19
CA VAL A 103 19.13 11.71 0.44
C VAL A 103 18.96 10.32 1.02
N ALA A 104 17.71 9.91 1.22
CA ALA A 104 17.35 8.53 1.50
C ALA A 104 16.19 8.14 0.59
N ALA A 105 16.32 6.99 -0.06
CA ALA A 105 15.37 6.57 -1.07
C ALA A 105 15.36 5.05 -1.26
N MET A 106 14.28 4.59 -1.89
CA MET A 106 14.15 3.25 -2.39
C MET A 106 14.08 3.31 -3.92
N ASN A 107 14.96 2.56 -4.60
CA ASN A 107 14.85 2.37 -6.04
C ASN A 107 14.16 1.04 -6.31
N VAL A 108 13.17 1.07 -7.20
CA VAL A 108 12.50 -0.12 -7.69
C VAL A 108 12.74 -0.20 -9.18
N TRP A 109 13.39 -1.28 -9.61
CA TRP A 109 13.58 -1.56 -11.03
C TRP A 109 12.75 -2.77 -11.44
N VAL A 110 11.97 -2.61 -12.50
CA VAL A 110 11.19 -3.68 -13.09
C VAL A 110 11.81 -4.03 -14.43
N LYS A 111 12.00 -5.34 -14.68
CA LYS A 111 12.66 -5.84 -15.88
C LYS A 111 11.80 -6.90 -16.57
N THR A 112 11.64 -6.70 -17.88
CA THR A 112 11.12 -7.67 -18.83
C THR A 112 12.29 -8.30 -19.61
N ASP A 113 11.97 -9.10 -20.62
CA ASP A 113 12.93 -9.61 -21.60
C ASP A 113 13.65 -8.50 -22.39
N THR A 114 12.94 -7.45 -22.79
CA THR A 114 13.48 -6.38 -23.66
C THR A 114 13.73 -5.06 -22.94
N THR A 115 13.09 -4.85 -21.80
CA THR A 115 12.96 -3.52 -21.21
C THR A 115 13.32 -3.56 -19.73
N LYS A 116 13.97 -2.49 -19.26
CA LYS A 116 14.24 -2.26 -17.85
C LYS A 116 13.84 -0.83 -17.51
N LYS A 117 12.94 -0.66 -16.54
CA LYS A 117 12.50 0.65 -16.05
C LYS A 117 12.75 0.77 -14.56
N GLY A 118 12.99 1.99 -14.11
CA GLY A 118 13.28 2.30 -12.72
C GLY A 118 12.43 3.45 -12.25
N VAL A 119 12.03 3.37 -10.98
CA VAL A 119 11.46 4.49 -10.23
C VAL A 119 12.24 4.65 -8.93
N THR A 120 12.47 5.88 -8.53
CA THR A 120 13.08 6.23 -7.24
C THR A 120 12.04 6.90 -6.35
N TYR A 121 11.82 6.33 -5.18
CA TYR A 121 10.97 6.86 -4.13
C TYR A 121 11.83 7.55 -3.09
N TYR A 122 11.84 8.88 -3.12
CA TYR A 122 12.54 9.70 -2.15
C TYR A 122 11.75 9.80 -0.85
N ILE A 123 12.32 9.24 0.20
CA ILE A 123 11.83 9.33 1.58
C ILE A 123 12.29 10.63 2.23
N PHE A 124 13.53 11.01 1.94
CA PHE A 124 14.09 12.28 2.34
C PHE A 124 14.95 12.82 1.20
N ASN A 125 14.71 14.07 0.80
CA ASN A 125 15.45 14.68 -0.28
C ASN A 125 15.59 16.19 -0.09
N LYS A 126 16.77 16.61 0.35
CA LYS A 126 17.13 18.01 0.48
C LYS A 126 18.14 18.34 -0.64
N ASN A 127 17.65 18.99 -1.70
CA ASN A 127 18.41 19.47 -2.88
C ASN A 127 18.63 18.46 -4.02
N HIS A 128 17.56 17.89 -4.57
CA HIS A 128 17.66 16.96 -5.70
C HIS A 128 18.06 17.62 -7.02
N GLU A 129 18.90 16.92 -7.79
CA GLU A 129 19.08 17.12 -9.23
C GLU A 129 18.63 15.82 -9.91
N SER A 130 17.62 15.90 -10.80
CA SER A 130 17.03 14.73 -11.46
C SER A 130 18.09 13.83 -12.10
N GLN A 131 18.02 12.52 -11.83
CA GLN A 131 18.90 11.51 -12.39
C GLN A 131 18.31 10.90 -13.67
N GLY A 132 18.22 11.69 -14.74
CA GLY A 132 18.01 11.20 -16.10
C GLY A 132 16.77 10.31 -16.29
N ASP A 133 16.97 9.10 -16.85
CA ASP A 133 15.90 8.18 -17.31
C ASP A 133 15.10 7.47 -16.21
N ILE A 134 15.30 7.84 -14.94
CA ILE A 134 14.59 7.23 -13.80
C ILE A 134 13.41 8.13 -13.43
N GLN A 135 12.22 7.56 -13.34
CA GLN A 135 11.07 8.29 -12.82
C GLN A 135 11.27 8.56 -11.33
N GLU A 136 10.97 9.77 -10.88
CA GLU A 136 11.19 10.18 -9.49
C GLU A 136 9.86 10.49 -8.81
N THR A 137 9.69 9.97 -7.60
CA THR A 137 8.53 10.24 -6.75
C THR A 137 9.01 10.70 -5.38
N VAL A 138 8.61 11.90 -4.95
CA VAL A 138 8.97 12.44 -3.63
C VAL A 138 7.82 12.20 -2.64
N MET A 139 8.11 11.54 -1.54
CA MET A 139 7.14 11.25 -0.48
C MET A 139 7.08 12.40 0.53
N LEU A 140 6.28 13.42 0.22
CA LEU A 140 6.24 14.67 0.99
C LEU A 140 5.56 14.56 2.36
N ALA A 141 4.80 13.48 2.61
CA ALA A 141 3.93 13.35 3.79
C ALA A 141 4.49 12.46 4.91
N LEU A 142 5.78 12.12 4.86
CA LEU A 142 6.39 11.25 5.87
C LEU A 142 6.68 12.04 7.15
N GLN A 143 6.24 11.49 8.27
CA GLN A 143 6.46 12.09 9.57
C GLN A 143 7.78 11.58 10.16
N ARG A 144 8.53 12.49 10.80
CA ARG A 144 9.78 12.14 11.50
C ARG A 144 9.49 11.52 12.86
N ASP A 145 10.47 10.80 13.40
CA ASP A 145 10.45 10.12 14.70
C ASP A 145 9.34 9.08 14.85
N ARG A 146 8.84 8.57 13.74
CA ARG A 146 7.82 7.52 13.72
C ARG A 146 7.90 6.69 12.46
N TRP A 147 7.34 5.50 12.57
CA TRP A 147 7.13 4.60 11.45
C TRP A 147 6.04 5.14 10.54
N ASN A 148 6.34 5.15 9.24
CA ASN A 148 5.43 5.47 8.17
C ASN A 148 5.23 4.22 7.31
N LEU A 149 3.99 3.85 7.06
CA LEU A 149 3.63 2.81 6.10
C LEU A 149 3.63 3.43 4.71
N ILE A 150 4.30 2.76 3.77
CA ILE A 150 4.30 3.14 2.37
C ILE A 150 3.75 1.96 1.56
N GLU A 151 2.68 2.23 0.82
CA GLU A 151 2.05 1.28 -0.10
C GLU A 151 2.17 1.81 -1.53
N LEU A 152 2.66 0.96 -2.42
CA LEU A 152 2.93 1.30 -3.81
C LEU A 152 2.27 0.26 -4.73
N ASP A 153 1.39 0.74 -5.59
CA ASP A 153 0.95 -0.01 -6.76
C ASP A 153 1.97 0.21 -7.88
N LEU A 154 2.75 -0.83 -8.19
CA LEU A 154 3.81 -0.72 -9.19
C LEU A 154 3.25 -0.69 -10.61
N GLU A 155 2.06 -1.23 -10.85
CA GLU A 155 1.42 -1.20 -12.17
C GLU A 155 1.01 0.22 -12.55
N GLU A 156 0.49 0.98 -11.59
CA GLU A 156 0.20 2.40 -11.77
C GLU A 156 1.47 3.22 -12.06
N LYS A 157 2.62 2.85 -11.49
CA LYS A 157 3.86 3.60 -11.70
C LYS A 157 4.56 3.26 -13.00
N PHE A 158 4.34 2.08 -13.56
CA PHE A 158 4.92 1.66 -14.83
C PHE A 158 3.83 1.44 -15.89
N GLU A 159 2.98 2.45 -16.13
CA GLU A 159 1.80 2.37 -17.01
C GLU A 159 2.10 1.89 -18.44
N ASP A 160 3.32 2.15 -18.91
CA ASP A 160 3.80 1.82 -20.25
C ASP A 160 4.63 0.51 -20.28
N LEU A 161 4.53 -0.32 -19.24
CA LEU A 161 5.16 -1.62 -19.14
C LEU A 161 4.11 -2.75 -19.23
N ASP A 162 4.40 -3.77 -20.03
CA ASP A 162 3.58 -4.98 -20.11
C ASP A 162 3.95 -5.93 -18.95
N PHE A 163 3.17 -5.88 -17.87
CA PHE A 163 3.39 -6.70 -16.67
C PHE A 163 3.32 -8.22 -16.93
N SER A 164 2.64 -8.64 -18.00
CA SER A 164 2.65 -10.06 -18.39
C SER A 164 4.04 -10.57 -18.78
N LYS A 165 4.97 -9.67 -19.13
CA LYS A 165 6.36 -9.98 -19.52
C LYS A 165 7.38 -9.70 -18.43
N VAL A 166 6.96 -9.22 -17.26
CA VAL A 166 7.88 -8.90 -16.17
C VAL A 166 8.43 -10.20 -15.57
N GLN A 167 9.74 -10.25 -15.40
CA GLN A 167 10.49 -11.42 -14.94
C GLN A 167 11.24 -11.14 -13.64
N GLU A 168 11.62 -9.88 -13.40
CA GLU A 168 12.43 -9.49 -12.25
C GLU A 168 11.98 -8.14 -11.70
N VAL A 169 11.99 -8.05 -10.36
CA VAL A 169 11.86 -6.80 -9.63
C VAL A 169 13.09 -6.67 -8.74
N ASN A 170 13.84 -5.59 -8.88
CA ASN A 170 14.99 -5.27 -8.04
C ASN A 170 14.62 -4.12 -7.11
N ILE A 171 14.73 -4.35 -5.80
CA ILE A 171 14.50 -3.33 -4.78
C ILE A 171 15.85 -2.97 -4.18
N THR A 172 16.17 -1.68 -4.19
CA THR A 172 17.40 -1.13 -3.58
C THR A 172 17.03 -0.10 -2.53
N LEU A 173 17.49 -0.32 -1.30
CA LEU A 173 17.41 0.63 -0.18
C LEU A 173 18.71 1.39 -0.13
N TRP A 174 18.69 2.71 -0.06
CA TRP A 174 19.92 3.46 0.03
C TRP A 174 19.76 4.82 0.72
N ALA A 175 20.87 5.28 1.29
CA ALA A 175 21.01 6.63 1.79
C ALA A 175 22.42 7.15 1.45
N TYR A 176 22.54 8.44 1.14
CA TYR A 176 23.81 9.08 0.77
C TYR A 176 24.06 10.35 1.59
N ARG A 177 25.34 10.55 2.00
CA ARG A 177 25.84 11.77 2.69
C ARG A 177 25.03 12.21 3.91
N SER A 178 24.75 11.25 4.77
CA SER A 178 24.25 11.48 6.12
C SER A 178 25.47 11.54 7.07
N PRO A 179 25.66 12.61 7.86
CA PRO A 179 25.55 12.39 9.28
C PRO A 179 24.08 12.10 9.60
N GLU A 180 23.12 12.74 8.90
CA GLU A 180 21.72 12.87 9.33
C GLU A 180 20.79 13.35 8.17
N PRO A 181 19.52 12.89 8.02
CA PRO A 181 18.82 11.88 8.83
C PRO A 181 19.21 10.44 8.47
N VAL A 182 19.19 9.59 9.50
CA VAL A 182 19.30 8.14 9.37
C VAL A 182 17.92 7.58 9.04
N VAL A 183 17.84 6.67 8.08
CA VAL A 183 16.59 5.96 7.76
C VAL A 183 16.71 4.51 8.18
N TYR A 184 15.64 4.04 8.82
CA TYR A 184 15.44 2.64 9.13
C TYR A 184 14.32 2.10 8.24
N TRP A 185 14.49 0.88 7.76
CA TRP A 185 13.53 0.19 6.90
C TRP A 185 13.17 -1.14 7.51
N ASP A 186 11.91 -1.50 7.43
CA ASP A 186 11.41 -2.73 8.03
C ASP A 186 10.18 -3.27 7.28
N ASP A 187 9.86 -4.54 7.53
CA ASP A 187 8.66 -5.22 7.02
C ASP A 187 8.43 -5.03 5.50
N ILE A 188 9.49 -5.19 4.71
CA ILE A 188 9.41 -5.03 3.26
C ILE A 188 8.66 -6.22 2.67
N ASN A 189 7.60 -5.93 1.93
CA ASN A 189 6.71 -6.91 1.34
C ASN A 189 6.48 -6.61 -0.14
N LEU A 190 6.73 -7.60 -0.99
CA LEU A 190 6.38 -7.56 -2.41
C LEU A 190 5.41 -8.69 -2.69
N THR A 191 4.21 -8.35 -3.14
CA THR A 191 3.13 -9.29 -3.41
C THR A 191 2.61 -9.12 -4.83
N TYR A 192 2.10 -10.20 -5.42
CA TYR A 192 1.30 -10.14 -6.64
C TYR A 192 0.31 -11.30 -6.68
N ALA A 193 -0.77 -11.12 -7.43
CA ALA A 193 -1.68 -12.18 -7.82
C ALA A 193 -1.12 -12.87 -9.08
N LYS A 194 -0.86 -14.18 -9.00
CA LYS A 194 -0.43 -14.92 -10.19
C LYS A 194 -1.57 -14.94 -11.19
N LYS A 195 -1.33 -14.47 -12.42
CA LYS A 195 -2.28 -14.60 -13.52
C LYS A 195 -2.65 -16.08 -13.63
N SER A 196 -3.91 -16.41 -13.33
CA SER A 196 -4.42 -17.75 -13.58
C SER A 196 -4.23 -17.98 -15.07
N LYS A 197 -3.40 -18.97 -15.44
CA LYS A 197 -3.30 -19.39 -16.83
C LYS A 197 -4.70 -19.83 -17.19
N GLU A 198 -5.41 -18.97 -17.90
CA GLU A 198 -6.75 -19.22 -18.38
C GLU A 198 -6.66 -20.57 -19.07
N GLN A 199 -7.24 -21.59 -18.41
CA GLN A 199 -7.02 -22.97 -18.76
C GLN A 199 -7.61 -23.13 -20.15
N THR A 200 -6.75 -23.05 -21.17
CA THR A 200 -7.17 -23.09 -22.57
C THR A 200 -7.82 -24.44 -22.73
N GLN A 201 -9.15 -24.43 -22.70
CA GLN A 201 -9.96 -25.61 -22.84
C GLN A 201 -9.62 -26.12 -24.23
N SER A 202 -8.83 -27.19 -24.29
CA SER A 202 -8.37 -27.77 -25.54
C SER A 202 -9.58 -28.29 -26.29
N THR A 203 -10.20 -27.44 -27.10
CA THR A 203 -11.15 -27.86 -28.11
C THR A 203 -10.35 -28.67 -29.11
N THR A 204 -10.41 -29.99 -28.93
CA THR A 204 -9.80 -30.98 -29.82
C THR A 204 -10.59 -30.92 -31.13
N THR A 205 -10.19 -30.03 -32.03
CA THR A 205 -10.63 -30.07 -33.42
C THR A 205 -9.68 -31.01 -34.14
N SER A 206 -10.14 -32.24 -34.42
CA SER A 206 -9.47 -33.15 -35.34
C SER A 206 -9.32 -32.47 -36.70
N GLN A 207 -8.11 -32.00 -37.00
CA GLN A 207 -7.73 -31.57 -38.34
C GLN A 207 -6.97 -32.69 -39.03
N THR A 208 -7.53 -33.11 -40.15
CA THR A 208 -6.95 -34.01 -41.14
C THR A 208 -5.65 -33.43 -41.69
N GLU A 209 -4.61 -34.24 -41.64
CA GLU A 209 -3.29 -34.03 -42.21
C GLU A 209 -3.39 -33.76 -43.72
N THR A 210 -2.81 -32.65 -44.20
CA THR A 210 -2.44 -32.52 -45.61
C THR A 210 -1.09 -31.79 -45.72
N THR A 211 -0.07 -32.58 -46.05
CA THR A 211 1.28 -32.17 -46.46
C THR A 211 1.22 -31.46 -47.82
N PRO A 212 1.92 -30.33 -48.04
CA PRO A 212 3.16 -30.43 -48.84
C PRO A 212 4.28 -29.41 -48.57
N SER A 213 5.51 -29.92 -48.75
CA SER A 213 6.68 -29.40 -49.49
C SER A 213 7.42 -28.11 -49.04
N PRO A 214 8.79 -28.14 -49.03
CA PRO A 214 9.63 -26.98 -48.75
C PRO A 214 10.12 -26.28 -50.04
N GLU A 215 10.30 -24.96 -50.00
CA GLU A 215 11.16 -24.20 -50.93
C GLU A 215 11.65 -22.90 -50.23
N PRO A 216 12.95 -22.55 -50.34
CA PRO A 216 13.57 -21.45 -49.60
C PRO A 216 13.71 -20.18 -50.46
N THR A 217 13.69 -18.97 -49.87
CA THR A 217 14.41 -17.80 -50.44
C THR A 217 14.78 -16.77 -49.36
N LEU A 218 15.91 -16.14 -49.66
CA LEU A 218 16.88 -15.35 -48.90
C LEU A 218 16.62 -13.82 -48.96
N GLN A 219 17.25 -13.08 -48.03
CA GLN A 219 17.57 -11.61 -48.03
C GLN A 219 16.40 -10.63 -47.78
N LYS A 220 16.54 -9.48 -47.09
CA LYS A 220 17.63 -8.48 -46.93
C LYS A 220 17.31 -7.57 -45.71
N PRO A 221 18.29 -6.90 -45.07
CA PRO A 221 18.01 -5.97 -43.97
C PRO A 221 17.69 -4.56 -44.47
N GLU A 222 16.62 -3.95 -43.93
CA GLU A 222 16.36 -2.51 -44.05
C GLU A 222 16.46 -1.85 -42.67
N THR A 223 17.40 -0.91 -42.59
CA THR A 223 17.61 0.02 -41.49
C THR A 223 16.71 1.23 -41.72
N THR A 224 15.83 1.52 -40.76
CA THR A 224 15.08 2.78 -40.72
C THR A 224 15.22 3.43 -39.35
N THR A 225 15.82 4.62 -39.38
CA THR A 225 15.94 5.58 -38.29
C THR A 225 14.58 6.18 -37.94
N PRO A 226 14.18 6.28 -36.67
CA PRO A 226 13.06 7.14 -36.32
C PRO A 226 13.53 8.58 -36.02
N ILE A 227 12.79 9.49 -36.64
CA ILE A 227 12.83 10.94 -36.48
C ILE A 227 12.34 11.31 -35.08
N VAL A 228 13.14 12.10 -34.37
CA VAL A 228 12.79 12.70 -33.07
C VAL A 228 11.87 13.89 -33.32
N THR A 229 10.58 13.74 -32.98
CA THR A 229 9.63 14.84 -32.88
C THR A 229 9.58 15.29 -31.43
N GLN A 230 10.18 16.45 -31.13
CA GLN A 230 9.96 17.16 -29.87
C GLN A 230 8.51 17.65 -29.83
N LYS A 231 7.76 17.19 -28.83
CA LYS A 231 6.43 17.71 -28.51
C LYS A 231 6.53 18.58 -27.26
N THR A 232 6.18 19.84 -27.44
CA THR A 232 5.98 20.87 -26.43
C THR A 232 5.03 20.37 -25.33
N LEU A 233 5.47 20.44 -24.07
CA LEU A 233 4.68 20.15 -22.88
C LEU A 233 4.11 21.48 -22.37
N ASP A 234 2.91 21.82 -22.81
CA ASP A 234 2.07 22.82 -22.14
C ASP A 234 1.11 22.11 -21.19
N ASP A 235 1.08 22.62 -19.96
CA ASP A 235 -0.05 22.77 -19.05
C ASP A 235 -1.06 21.62 -18.90
N HIS A 236 -1.09 20.98 -17.72
CA HIS A 236 -2.34 20.51 -17.09
C HIS A 236 -2.10 20.10 -15.63
N ASN A 237 -2.18 21.08 -14.72
CA ASN A 237 -2.42 20.86 -13.29
C ASN A 237 -3.94 20.88 -12.98
N GLU A 238 -4.72 20.04 -13.67
CA GLU A 238 -6.11 19.72 -13.27
C GLU A 238 -6.20 18.21 -12.96
N LEU A 239 -5.45 17.77 -11.95
CA LEU A 239 -5.57 16.42 -11.44
C LEU A 239 -6.86 16.27 -10.62
N GLY A 240 -7.92 15.76 -11.26
CA GLY A 240 -8.52 14.51 -10.80
C GLY A 240 -9.69 14.53 -9.82
N PHE A 241 -10.26 15.67 -9.41
CA PHE A 241 -11.45 15.64 -8.55
C PHE A 241 -12.68 15.00 -9.23
N ASN A 242 -12.86 15.23 -10.54
CA ASN A 242 -14.02 14.70 -11.27
C ASN A 242 -13.95 13.18 -11.48
N LYS A 243 -12.75 12.60 -11.62
CA LYS A 243 -12.57 11.15 -11.81
C LYS A 243 -12.80 10.37 -10.50
N LEU A 244 -12.44 10.97 -9.37
CA LEU A 244 -12.72 10.41 -8.05
C LEU A 244 -14.24 10.38 -7.75
N ILE A 245 -14.98 11.40 -8.19
CA ILE A 245 -16.44 11.49 -8.03
C ILE A 245 -17.16 10.47 -8.93
N GLU A 246 -16.70 10.23 -10.16
CA GLU A 246 -17.28 9.19 -11.01
C GLU A 246 -17.10 7.78 -10.44
N GLN A 247 -15.93 7.48 -9.88
CA GLN A 247 -15.63 6.13 -9.37
C GLN A 247 -16.28 5.86 -8.00
N TYR A 248 -16.34 6.85 -7.11
CA TYR A 248 -16.77 6.64 -5.71
C TYR A 248 -18.08 7.35 -5.33
N GLY A 249 -18.64 8.18 -6.21
CA GLY A 249 -19.85 8.97 -5.91
C GLY A 249 -21.05 8.11 -5.53
N PHE A 250 -21.23 6.95 -6.19
CA PHE A 250 -22.31 6.02 -5.87
C PHE A 250 -22.15 5.38 -4.47
N LEU A 251 -20.92 5.03 -4.09
CA LEU A 251 -20.64 4.43 -2.77
C LEU A 251 -20.88 5.44 -1.65
N LEU A 252 -20.42 6.69 -1.83
CA LEU A 252 -20.64 7.79 -0.88
C LEU A 252 -22.13 8.11 -0.72
N PHE A 253 -22.91 8.03 -1.81
CA PHE A 253 -24.37 8.21 -1.76
C PHE A 253 -25.04 7.11 -0.92
N ILE A 254 -24.65 5.84 -1.08
CA ILE A 254 -25.19 4.74 -0.28
C ILE A 254 -24.86 4.90 1.21
N ILE A 255 -23.62 5.24 1.55
CA ILE A 255 -23.19 5.44 2.94
C ILE A 255 -24.01 6.57 3.58
N SER A 256 -24.19 7.69 2.88
CA SER A 256 -25.01 8.82 3.33
C SER A 256 -26.46 8.39 3.62
N LEU A 257 -27.04 7.57 2.73
CA LEU A 257 -28.42 7.09 2.88
C LEU A 257 -28.59 6.17 4.11
N ILE A 258 -27.59 5.34 4.41
CA ILE A 258 -27.56 4.47 5.61
C ILE A 258 -27.46 5.32 6.90
N VAL A 259 -26.62 6.34 6.91
CA VAL A 259 -26.48 7.26 8.06
C VAL A 259 -27.78 8.02 8.32
N ILE A 260 -28.45 8.49 7.27
CA ILE A 260 -29.74 9.19 7.40
C ILE A 260 -30.81 8.24 7.96
N LEU A 261 -30.90 7.00 7.44
CA LEU A 261 -31.88 6.01 7.91
C LEU A 261 -31.63 5.62 9.38
N THR A 262 -30.37 5.40 9.77
CA THR A 262 -30.03 5.09 11.16
C THR A 262 -30.35 6.26 12.09
N PHE A 263 -30.07 7.50 11.68
CA PHE A 263 -30.45 8.69 12.44
C PHE A 263 -31.96 8.82 12.62
N ILE A 264 -32.76 8.56 11.58
CA ILE A 264 -34.23 8.59 11.66
C ILE A 264 -34.75 7.52 12.63
N VAL A 265 -34.20 6.31 12.60
CA VAL A 265 -34.58 5.22 13.52
C VAL A 265 -34.23 5.56 14.97
N LEU A 266 -33.03 6.11 15.22
CA LEU A 266 -32.60 6.53 16.56
C LEU A 266 -33.46 7.68 17.09
N ARG A 267 -33.75 8.68 16.27
CA ARG A 267 -34.57 9.84 16.67
C ARG A 267 -36.02 9.44 16.97
N LYS A 268 -36.55 8.41 16.31
CA LYS A 268 -37.90 7.89 16.57
C LYS A 268 -37.98 7.08 17.89
N ARG A 269 -36.88 6.50 18.37
CA ARG A 269 -36.82 5.80 19.67
C ARG A 269 -36.65 6.72 20.87
N SER A 270 -36.10 7.92 20.69
CA SER A 270 -35.76 8.83 21.80
C SER A 270 -36.92 9.66 22.39
N ARG A 271 -38.18 9.17 22.31
CA ARG A 271 -39.33 9.78 23.01
C ARG A 271 -39.93 8.86 24.07
N VAL A 272 -39.09 8.07 24.74
CA VAL A 272 -39.42 7.55 26.06
C VAL A 272 -38.80 8.54 27.04
N SER A 273 -39.64 9.44 27.57
CA SER A 273 -39.26 10.42 28.58
C SER A 273 -38.75 9.70 29.83
N GLN A 274 -37.44 9.54 29.97
CA GLN A 274 -36.81 9.23 31.25
C GLN A 274 -37.11 10.41 32.19
N SER A 275 -37.89 10.16 33.24
CA SER A 275 -38.01 11.10 34.34
C SER A 275 -36.61 11.30 34.90
N LYS A 276 -36.16 12.55 34.90
CA LYS A 276 -34.87 12.95 35.47
C LYS A 276 -34.98 12.72 36.98
N SER A 277 -34.42 11.62 37.48
CA SER A 277 -34.36 11.36 38.92
C SER A 277 -33.56 12.46 39.58
N SER A 278 -34.18 13.22 40.48
CA SER A 278 -33.50 14.25 41.26
C SER A 278 -32.52 13.60 42.22
N THR A 279 -31.22 13.83 42.00
CA THR A 279 -30.13 13.43 42.89
C THR A 279 -29.97 14.44 44.03
N LYS A 280 -29.84 13.95 45.26
CA LYS A 280 -29.45 14.71 46.46
C LYS A 280 -28.05 14.24 46.93
N TYR A 281 -27.42 14.97 47.85
CA TYR A 281 -26.07 14.65 48.36
C TYR A 281 -26.13 14.33 49.86
N CYS A 282 -25.30 13.41 50.32
CA CYS A 282 -25.14 13.10 51.73
C CYS A 282 -24.48 14.28 52.47
N ILE A 283 -25.09 14.79 53.54
CA ILE A 283 -24.55 15.89 54.34
C ILE A 283 -23.28 15.46 55.10
N SER A 284 -23.17 14.19 55.47
CA SER A 284 -22.06 13.69 56.29
C SER A 284 -20.80 13.37 55.48
N CYS A 285 -20.94 12.80 54.29
CA CYS A 285 -19.78 12.36 53.49
C CYS A 285 -19.73 12.91 52.05
N GLY A 286 -20.77 13.63 51.60
CA GLY A 286 -20.81 14.23 50.26
C GLY A 286 -21.19 13.28 49.12
N THR A 287 -21.43 12.00 49.40
CA THR A 287 -21.78 11.00 48.37
C THR A 287 -23.15 11.29 47.73
N ASN A 288 -23.25 11.09 46.41
CA ASN A 288 -24.51 11.25 45.65
C ASN A 288 -25.52 10.17 46.02
N MET A 289 -26.79 10.56 46.17
CA MET A 289 -27.88 9.68 46.58
C MET A 289 -29.15 9.93 45.77
N THR A 290 -30.00 8.93 45.64
CA THR A 290 -31.33 9.15 45.08
C THR A 290 -32.22 9.82 46.13
N THR A 291 -33.23 10.57 45.70
CA THR A 291 -34.13 11.29 46.62
C THR A 291 -34.91 10.36 47.55
N GLU A 292 -35.12 9.10 47.13
CA GLU A 292 -35.84 8.05 47.85
C GLU A 292 -35.00 7.38 48.95
N ASP A 293 -33.68 7.53 48.95
CA ASP A 293 -32.79 6.91 49.95
C ASP A 293 -32.85 7.68 51.29
N GLU A 294 -33.26 7.02 52.37
CA GLU A 294 -33.31 7.58 53.73
C GLU A 294 -31.95 7.52 54.46
N TYR A 295 -31.06 6.59 54.04
CA TYR A 295 -29.74 6.38 54.63
C TYR A 295 -28.67 6.41 53.56
N CYS A 296 -27.50 6.99 53.88
CA CYS A 296 -26.37 7.04 52.95
C CYS A 296 -25.81 5.62 52.72
N PRO A 297 -25.69 5.15 51.47
CA PRO A 297 -25.17 3.81 51.18
C PRO A 297 -23.68 3.67 51.52
N ASP A 298 -22.97 4.79 51.61
CA ASP A 298 -21.51 4.80 51.81
C ASP A 298 -21.14 4.90 53.30
N CYS A 299 -21.76 5.83 54.03
CA CYS A 299 -21.44 6.05 55.45
C CYS A 299 -22.53 5.59 56.45
N GLY A 300 -23.70 5.15 55.96
CA GLY A 300 -24.82 4.72 56.80
C GLY A 300 -25.57 5.84 57.53
N ALA A 301 -25.16 7.10 57.37
CA ALA A 301 -25.80 8.24 58.04
C ALA A 301 -27.21 8.50 57.50
N LYS A 302 -28.17 8.72 58.40
CA LYS A 302 -29.54 9.12 58.06
C LYS A 302 -29.55 10.54 57.47
N GLN A 303 -30.28 10.77 56.37
CA GLN A 303 -30.34 12.05 55.66
C GLN A 303 -31.65 12.79 55.85
#